data_AF-A0A822WP60-F1
#
_entry.id   AF-A0A822WP60-F1
#
_cell.length_a   1.000
_cell.length_b   1.000
_cell.length_c   1.000
_cell.angle_alpha   90.00
_cell.angle_beta   90.00
_cell.angle_gamma   90.00
#
_symmetry.space_group_name_H-M   'P 1'
#
loop_
_entity.id
_entity.type
_entity.pdbx_description
1 polymer ?
#
loop_
_entity_poly.entity_id
_entity_poly.type
_entity_poly.pdbx_seq_one_letter_code
_entity_poly.pdbx_strand_id
1 'polypeptide(L)'
;MTIFGYVEKALILAKKRYAEVKNQDPHSPLLQMYDSIVQQLLFLRDLIEGMEKDKAKLWEMTFGMYAVKEFDNSDELFFERLSDAWFIVDQIRRGLKVRLPHEVDANYRMKQHNLKMKYPDEF
;
A
#
# COMPACT_ATOMS: atom_id res chain seq x y z
N MET A 1 11.45 4.18 9.99
CA MET A 1 10.30 3.50 9.35
C MET A 1 10.55 2.00 9.44
N THR A 2 9.54 1.18 9.75
CA THR A 2 9.64 -0.29 9.82
C THR A 2 8.79 -0.93 8.72
N ILE A 3 8.93 -2.25 8.50
CA ILE A 3 8.06 -3.01 7.57
C ILE A 3 6.57 -2.73 7.89
N PHE A 4 6.20 -2.87 9.17
CA PHE A 4 4.87 -2.56 9.66
C PHE A 4 4.46 -1.11 9.35
N GLY A 5 5.35 -0.13 9.57
CA GLY A 5 5.04 1.28 9.32
C GLY A 5 4.74 1.60 7.85
N TYR A 6 5.34 0.90 6.90
CA TYR A 6 5.01 1.05 5.47
C TYR A 6 3.62 0.49 5.15
N VAL A 7 3.34 -0.71 5.65
CA VAL A 7 2.05 -1.37 5.42
C VAL A 7 0.91 -0.62 6.10
N GLU A 8 1.11 -0.12 7.31
CA GLU A 8 0.12 0.71 8.02
C GLU A 8 -0.17 2.01 7.28
N LYS A 9 0.85 2.72 6.77
CA LYS A 9 0.63 3.94 5.99
C LYS A 9 -0.20 3.68 4.73
N ALA A 10 0.08 2.58 4.04
CA ALA A 10 -0.71 2.17 2.88
C ALA A 10 -2.15 1.79 3.28
N LEU A 11 -2.33 1.06 4.39
CA LEU A 11 -3.62 0.63 4.88
C LEU A 11 -4.51 1.80 5.32
N ILE A 12 -3.94 2.77 6.04
CA ILE A 12 -4.65 3.98 6.46
C ILE A 12 -5.17 4.73 5.24
N LEU A 13 -4.32 4.94 4.23
CA LEU A 13 -4.71 5.67 3.04
C LEU A 13 -5.71 4.88 2.19
N ALA A 14 -5.55 3.55 2.08
CA ALA A 14 -6.52 2.70 1.39
C ALA A 14 -7.91 2.76 2.01
N LYS A 15 -8.00 2.72 3.35
CA LYS A 15 -9.27 2.88 4.09
C LYS A 15 -9.88 4.26 3.86
N LYS A 16 -9.06 5.31 3.85
CA LYS A 16 -9.50 6.68 3.56
C LYS A 16 -10.09 6.78 2.15
N ARG A 17 -9.36 6.33 1.12
CA ARG A 17 -9.84 6.36 -0.27
C ARG A 17 -11.09 5.51 -0.47
N TYR A 18 -11.16 4.32 0.14
CA TYR A 18 -12.39 3.51 0.13
C TYR A 18 -13.59 4.29 0.68
N ALA A 19 -13.42 4.97 1.82
CA ALA A 19 -14.48 5.75 2.43
C ALA A 19 -14.88 6.96 1.56
N GLU A 20 -13.92 7.66 0.94
CA GLU A 20 -14.17 8.77 0.03
C GLU A 20 -15.01 8.33 -1.18
N VAL A 21 -14.62 7.26 -1.86
CA VAL A 21 -15.36 6.71 -3.00
C VAL A 21 -16.75 6.26 -2.57
N LYS A 22 -16.86 5.58 -1.42
CA LYS A 22 -18.16 5.09 -0.90
C LYS A 22 -19.11 6.23 -0.55
N ASN A 23 -18.59 7.31 0.02
CA ASN A 23 -19.40 8.47 0.40
C ASN A 23 -19.84 9.27 -0.83
N GLN A 24 -19.00 9.32 -1.87
CA GLN A 24 -19.33 9.99 -3.13
C GLN A 24 -20.34 9.19 -3.97
N ASP A 25 -20.12 7.87 -4.11
CA ASP A 25 -21.00 6.97 -4.84
C ASP A 25 -20.98 5.56 -4.21
N PRO A 26 -22.00 5.23 -3.38
CA PRO A 26 -22.12 3.91 -2.74
C PRO A 26 -22.28 2.73 -3.70
N HIS A 27 -22.61 3.00 -4.97
CA HIS A 27 -22.79 1.97 -6.01
C HIS A 27 -21.66 1.96 -7.03
N SER A 28 -20.59 2.73 -6.79
CA SER A 28 -19.44 2.80 -7.69
C SER A 28 -18.83 1.40 -7.89
N PRO A 29 -18.61 0.97 -9.15
CA PRO A 29 -17.95 -0.31 -9.44
C PRO A 29 -16.50 -0.34 -8.93
N LEU A 30 -15.89 0.84 -8.67
CA LEU A 30 -14.54 0.94 -8.12
C LEU A 30 -14.45 0.47 -6.66
N LEU A 31 -15.57 0.45 -5.92
CA LEU A 31 -15.58 0.04 -4.52
C LEU A 31 -15.02 -1.36 -4.29
N GLN A 32 -15.25 -2.29 -5.24
CA GLN A 32 -14.72 -3.64 -5.16
C GLN A 32 -13.18 -3.65 -5.23
N MET A 33 -12.59 -2.77 -6.05
CA MET A 33 -11.13 -2.65 -6.14
C MET A 33 -10.56 -2.06 -4.84
N TYR A 34 -11.11 -0.96 -4.34
CA TYR A 34 -10.64 -0.34 -3.11
C TYR A 34 -10.79 -1.28 -1.90
N ASP A 35 -11.91 -2.01 -1.79
CA ASP A 35 -12.09 -3.03 -0.76
C ASP A 35 -11.04 -4.13 -0.90
N SER A 36 -10.81 -4.64 -2.12
CA SER A 36 -9.76 -5.64 -2.37
C SER A 36 -8.38 -5.18 -1.91
N ILE A 37 -8.01 -3.93 -2.18
CA ILE A 37 -6.75 -3.34 -1.70
C ILE A 37 -6.70 -3.33 -0.17
N VAL A 38 -7.78 -2.90 0.50
CA VAL A 38 -7.87 -2.87 1.97
C VAL A 38 -7.72 -4.28 2.56
N GLN A 39 -8.45 -5.27 2.04
CA GLN A 39 -8.39 -6.65 2.54
C GLN A 39 -6.99 -7.26 2.35
N GLN A 40 -6.35 -7.00 1.21
CA GLN A 40 -4.99 -7.45 0.94
C GLN A 40 -3.97 -6.81 1.90
N LEU A 41 -4.09 -5.50 2.18
CA LEU A 41 -3.20 -4.82 3.14
C LEU A 41 -3.44 -5.27 4.59
N LEU A 42 -4.68 -5.58 4.97
CA LEU A 42 -4.99 -6.19 6.27
C LEU A 42 -4.31 -7.55 6.43
N PHE A 43 -4.44 -8.41 5.41
CA PHE A 43 -3.75 -9.70 5.41
C PHE A 43 -2.24 -9.55 5.53
N LEU A 44 -1.63 -8.62 4.77
CA LEU A 44 -0.19 -8.37 4.85
C LEU A 44 0.23 -7.88 6.23
N ARG A 45 -0.54 -6.97 6.85
CA ARG A 45 -0.29 -6.49 8.21
C ARG A 45 -0.32 -7.66 9.20
N ASP A 46 -1.37 -8.47 9.17
CA ASP A 46 -1.55 -9.60 10.08
C ASP A 46 -0.43 -10.65 9.91
N LEU A 47 0.08 -10.82 8.68
CA LEU A 47 1.23 -11.67 8.39
C LEU A 47 2.53 -11.11 9.00
N ILE A 48 2.74 -9.80 8.93
CA ILE A 48 3.92 -9.12 9.51
C ILE A 48 3.90 -9.17 11.04
N GLU A 49 2.71 -9.04 11.65
CA GLU A 49 2.51 -9.14 13.09
C GLU A 49 2.56 -10.60 13.61
N GLY A 50 2.58 -11.59 12.70
CA GLY A 50 2.63 -13.01 13.03
C GLY A 50 1.28 -13.61 13.47
N MET A 51 0.19 -12.86 13.29
CA MET A 51 -1.19 -13.32 13.52
C MET A 51 -1.63 -14.26 12.40
N GLU A 52 -1.20 -13.97 11.17
CA GLU A 52 -1.31 -14.86 10.02
C GLU A 52 0.03 -15.55 9.76
N LYS A 53 -0.02 -16.83 9.39
CA LYS A 53 1.17 -17.68 9.13
C LYS A 53 1.17 -18.25 7.72
N ASP A 54 0.00 -18.35 7.10
CA ASP A 54 -0.13 -18.85 5.74
C ASP A 54 0.29 -17.77 4.74
N LYS A 55 1.43 -18.00 4.10
CA LYS A 55 1.99 -17.12 3.07
C LYS A 55 1.43 -17.38 1.68
N ALA A 56 0.62 -18.42 1.48
CA ALA A 56 0.11 -18.79 0.15
C ALA A 56 -0.66 -17.63 -0.50
N LYS A 57 -1.52 -16.97 0.27
CA LYS A 57 -2.29 -15.79 -0.18
C LYS A 57 -1.42 -14.63 -0.62
N LEU A 58 -0.14 -14.56 -0.24
CA LEU A 58 0.76 -13.56 -0.81
C LEU A 58 0.77 -13.67 -2.32
N TRP A 59 0.79 -14.86 -2.92
CA TRP A 59 0.86 -15.04 -4.39
C TRP A 59 -0.40 -14.58 -5.13
N GLU A 60 -1.53 -14.46 -4.43
CA GLU A 60 -2.82 -14.04 -4.99
C GLU A 60 -3.01 -12.52 -4.92
N MET A 61 -2.15 -11.80 -4.18
CA MET A 61 -2.27 -10.35 -4.05
C MET A 61 -2.01 -9.64 -5.39
N THR A 62 -2.81 -8.61 -5.65
CA THR A 62 -2.83 -7.85 -6.90
C THR A 62 -2.76 -6.33 -6.68
N PHE A 63 -2.74 -5.83 -5.45
CA PHE A 63 -2.79 -4.38 -5.19
C PHE A 63 -1.63 -3.58 -5.82
N GLY A 64 -0.46 -4.19 -6.03
CA GLY A 64 0.63 -3.55 -6.78
C GLY A 64 0.32 -3.32 -8.26
N MET A 65 -0.50 -4.18 -8.87
CA MET A 65 -1.01 -3.95 -10.22
C MET A 65 -2.01 -2.78 -10.25
N TYR A 66 -2.92 -2.72 -9.26
CA TYR A 66 -3.85 -1.59 -9.15
C TYR A 66 -3.12 -0.28 -8.94
N ALA A 67 -2.06 -0.25 -8.13
CA ALA A 67 -1.21 0.92 -7.94
C ALA A 67 -0.78 1.53 -9.27
N VAL A 68 -0.15 0.73 -10.13
CA VAL A 68 0.37 1.19 -11.42
C VAL A 68 -0.75 1.55 -12.40
N LYS A 69 -1.81 0.73 -12.51
CA LYS A 69 -2.83 0.93 -13.53
C LYS A 69 -3.79 2.08 -13.24
N GLU A 70 -4.03 2.36 -11.96
CA GLU A 70 -5.13 3.22 -11.54
C GLU A 70 -4.65 4.51 -10.89
N PHE A 71 -3.49 4.49 -10.20
CA PHE A 71 -3.07 5.57 -9.31
C PHE A 71 -1.80 6.30 -9.73
N ASP A 72 -1.00 5.76 -10.65
CA ASP A 72 0.29 6.33 -11.06
C ASP A 72 0.19 7.80 -11.51
N ASN A 73 -0.92 8.17 -12.15
CA ASN A 73 -1.20 9.51 -12.65
C ASN A 73 -2.40 10.20 -11.97
N SER A 74 -3.13 9.51 -11.10
CA SER A 74 -4.38 10.03 -10.50
C SER A 74 -4.27 10.32 -9.00
N ASP A 75 -3.46 9.57 -8.26
CA ASP A 75 -3.25 9.75 -6.82
C ASP A 75 -1.81 9.36 -6.46
N GLU A 76 -0.90 10.31 -6.64
CA GLU A 76 0.54 10.14 -6.44
C GLU A 76 0.89 9.65 -5.03
N LEU A 77 0.23 10.17 -3.98
CA LEU A 77 0.51 9.73 -2.61
C LEU A 77 0.09 8.28 -2.42
N PHE A 78 -1.11 7.91 -2.90
CA PHE A 78 -1.60 6.55 -2.75
C PHE A 78 -0.78 5.55 -3.56
N PHE A 79 -0.41 5.92 -4.79
CA PHE A 79 0.51 5.17 -5.62
C PHE A 79 1.83 4.87 -4.89
N GLU A 80 2.47 5.88 -4.29
CA GLU A 80 3.73 5.71 -3.57
C GLU A 80 3.57 4.82 -2.33
N ARG A 81 2.49 4.98 -1.55
CA ARG A 81 2.24 4.10 -0.38
C ARG A 81 2.00 2.65 -0.77
N LEU A 82 1.22 2.40 -1.83
CA LEU A 82 1.00 1.05 -2.33
C LEU A 82 2.27 0.45 -2.92
N SER A 83 3.08 1.23 -3.62
CA SER A 83 4.36 0.77 -4.19
C SER A 83 5.35 0.35 -3.10
N ASP A 84 5.46 1.14 -2.04
CA ASP A 84 6.28 0.80 -0.86
C ASP A 84 5.83 -0.52 -0.20
N ALA A 85 4.52 -0.71 -0.01
CA ALA A 85 3.98 -1.94 0.56
C ALA A 85 4.13 -3.14 -0.39
N TRP A 86 3.99 -2.93 -1.70
CA TRP A 86 4.18 -3.97 -2.72
C TRP A 86 5.63 -4.44 -2.79
N PHE A 87 6.59 -3.53 -2.63
CA PHE A 87 8.02 -3.88 -2.55
C PHE A 87 8.32 -4.85 -1.40
N ILE A 88 7.61 -4.72 -0.27
CA ILE A 88 7.70 -5.66 0.84
C ILE A 88 7.11 -7.03 0.45
N VAL A 89 5.94 -7.05 -0.19
CA VAL A 89 5.30 -8.29 -0.67
C VAL A 89 6.22 -9.05 -1.62
N ASP A 90 6.82 -8.39 -2.62
CA ASP A 90 7.73 -9.02 -3.58
C ASP A 90 8.90 -9.71 -2.88
N GLN A 91 9.51 -9.03 -1.90
CA GLN A 91 10.64 -9.60 -1.17
C GLN A 91 10.23 -10.80 -0.31
N ILE A 92 9.09 -10.74 0.38
CA ILE A 92 8.60 -11.88 1.18
C ILE A 92 8.27 -13.07 0.28
N ARG A 93 7.57 -12.86 -0.85
CA ARG A 93 7.24 -13.91 -1.83
C ARG A 93 8.48 -14.65 -2.33
N ARG A 94 9.56 -13.90 -2.55
CA ARG A 94 10.83 -14.43 -3.08
C ARG A 94 11.74 -15.03 -2.01
N GLY A 95 11.29 -15.10 -0.75
CA GLY A 95 12.08 -15.61 0.37
C GLY A 95 13.30 -14.75 0.69
N LEU A 96 13.28 -13.48 0.30
CA LEU A 96 14.39 -12.55 0.51
C LEU A 96 14.33 -11.98 1.92
N LYS A 97 15.51 -11.64 2.47
CA LYS A 97 15.57 -10.74 3.61
C LYS A 97 15.02 -9.38 3.17
N VAL A 98 13.92 -8.96 3.80
CA VAL A 98 13.24 -7.71 3.44
C VAL A 98 14.16 -6.52 3.71
N ARG A 99 14.52 -5.82 2.63
CA ARG A 99 15.06 -4.45 2.70
C ARG A 99 13.92 -3.44 2.67
N LEU A 100 14.06 -2.34 3.38
CA LEU A 100 13.05 -1.29 3.42
C LEU A 100 13.20 -0.36 2.20
N PRO A 101 12.11 0.23 1.69
CA PRO A 101 12.17 1.14 0.54
C PRO A 101 13.24 2.24 0.67
N HIS A 102 13.36 2.85 1.84
CA HIS A 102 14.36 3.90 2.10
C HIS A 102 15.82 3.42 2.18
N GLU A 103 16.04 2.11 2.26
CA GLU A 103 17.38 1.51 2.22
C GLU A 103 17.84 1.24 0.78
N VAL A 104 16.91 1.26 -0.19
CA VAL A 104 17.18 0.87 -1.58
C VAL A 104 17.01 2.06 -2.54
N ASP A 105 16.03 2.93 -2.30
CA ASP A 105 15.84 4.14 -3.09
C ASP A 105 16.60 5.34 -2.47
N ALA A 106 17.69 5.75 -3.12
CA ALA A 106 18.51 6.88 -2.72
C ALA A 106 17.72 8.21 -2.68
N ASN A 107 16.67 8.34 -3.48
CA ASN A 107 15.82 9.53 -3.55
C ASN A 107 14.63 9.46 -2.59
N TYR A 108 14.47 8.37 -1.83
CA TYR A 108 13.30 8.13 -0.99
C TYR A 108 13.00 9.31 -0.05
N ARG A 109 14.01 9.82 0.65
CA ARG A 109 13.80 10.93 1.61
C ARG A 109 13.29 12.20 0.94
N MET A 110 13.82 12.51 -0.25
CA MET A 110 13.40 13.65 -1.03
C MET A 110 11.97 13.47 -1.57
N LYS A 111 11.63 12.30 -2.10
CA LYS A 111 10.26 11.96 -2.52
C LYS A 111 9.28 12.12 -1.36
N GLN A 112 9.59 11.54 -0.20
CA GLN A 112 8.75 11.64 0.99
C GLN A 112 8.60 13.08 1.50
N HIS A 113 9.66 13.90 1.40
CA HIS A 113 9.56 15.32 1.71
C HIS A 113 8.60 16.05 0.77
N ASN A 114 8.73 15.82 -0.54
CA ASN A 114 7.86 16.46 -1.55
C ASN A 114 6.40 16.03 -1.37
N LEU A 115 6.14 14.75 -1.14
CA LEU A 115 4.80 14.24 -0.85
C LEU A 115 4.22 14.87 0.42
N LYS A 116 5.03 15.02 1.49
CA LYS A 116 4.59 15.67 2.73
C LYS A 116 4.23 17.14 2.50
N MET A 117 4.98 17.84 1.65
CA MET A 117 4.69 19.24 1.30
C MET A 117 3.41 19.36 0.47
N LYS A 118 3.14 18.40 -0.42
CA LYS A 118 1.97 18.40 -1.31
C LYS A 118 0.69 17.92 -0.62
N TYR A 119 0.80 16.97 0.31
CA TYR A 119 -0.32 16.32 1.01
C TYR A 119 -0.11 16.35 2.53
N PRO A 120 -0.01 17.53 3.16
CA PRO A 120 0.37 17.65 4.58
C PRO A 120 -0.63 16.99 5.54
N ASP A 121 -1.92 16.99 5.20
CA ASP A 121 -3.00 16.44 6.03
C ASP A 121 -3.16 14.91 5.89
N GLU A 122 -2.34 14.26 5.05
CA GLU A 122 -2.45 12.83 4.73
C GLU A 122 -1.18 12.03 5.03
N PHE A 123 -0.17 12.63 5.67
CA PHE A 123 1.21 12.09 5.70
C PHE A 123 1.62 11.28 6.93
#